data_AF-A0A660QSG2-F1
#
_entry.id   AF-A0A660QSG2-F1
#
_cell.length_a   1.000
_cell.length_b   1.000
_cell.length_c   1.000
_cell.angle_alpha   90.00
_cell.angle_beta   90.00
_cell.angle_gamma   90.00
#
_symmetry.space_group_name_H-M   'P 1'
#
loop_
_entity.id
_entity.type
_entity.pdbx_description
1 polymer ?
#
loop_
_entity_poly.entity_id
_entity_poly.type
_entity_poly.pdbx_seq_one_letter_code
_entity_poly.pdbx_strand_id
1 'polypeptide(L)' 'MLKLAVFGSGSGTNCQAIIDAIEAGTLDVQIKCVLSDVEDAYILERARKHNIPAIHFDCAP' A
#
# COMPACT_ATOMS: atom_id res chain seq x y z
N MET A 1 -6.05 -16.54 5.79
CA MET A 1 -5.92 -15.13 5.37
C MET A 1 -4.58 -14.92 4.68
N LEU A 2 -4.60 -14.56 3.40
CA LEU A 2 -3.40 -14.28 2.61
C LEU A 2 -2.79 -12.93 3.05
N LYS A 3 -1.46 -12.85 3.12
CA LYS A 3 -0.73 -11.62 3.48
C LYS A 3 -0.09 -11.02 2.23
N LEU A 4 -0.30 -9.73 2.01
CA LEU A 4 0.16 -9.00 0.84
C LEU A 4 1.15 -7.90 1.22
N ALA A 5 2.15 -7.70 0.38
CA ALA A 5 2.95 -6.48 0.31
C ALA A 5 2.62 -5.80 -1.03
N VAL A 6 2.35 -4.50 -1.01
CA VAL A 6 2.01 -3.73 -2.21
C VAL A 6 3.16 -2.81 -2.55
N PHE A 7 3.59 -2.81 -3.80
CA PHE A 7 4.67 -1.95 -4.30
C PHE A 7 4.08 -0.92 -5.27
N GLY A 8 4.51 0.32 -5.17
CA GLY A 8 4.14 1.35 -6.15
C GLY A 8 4.86 2.67 -5.91
N SER A 9 5.02 3.45 -6.98
CA SER A 9 5.81 4.70 -7.02
C SER A 9 4.99 5.94 -7.35
N GLY A 10 3.67 5.80 -7.50
CA GLY A 10 2.78 6.84 -7.98
C GLY A 10 1.57 7.11 -7.07
N SER A 11 0.43 7.44 -7.68
CA SER A 11 -0.79 7.85 -6.97
C SER A 11 -1.43 6.74 -6.11
N GLY A 12 -1.15 5.47 -6.41
CA GLY A 12 -1.64 4.34 -5.62
C GLY A 12 -3.14 4.04 -5.74
N THR A 13 -3.81 4.42 -6.84
CA THR A 13 -5.25 4.17 -7.03
C THR A 13 -5.62 2.68 -6.98
N ASN A 14 -4.78 1.80 -7.52
CA ASN A 14 -4.97 0.35 -7.39
C ASN A 14 -4.82 -0.12 -5.94
N CYS A 15 -3.88 0.45 -5.18
CA CYS A 15 -3.75 0.16 -3.76
C CYS A 15 -5.02 0.58 -3.00
N GLN A 16 -5.60 1.73 -3.34
CA GLN A 16 -6.88 2.17 -2.76
C GLN A 16 -7.99 1.17 -3.08
N ALA A 17 -8.14 0.75 -4.34
CA ALA A 17 -9.17 -0.21 -4.72
C ALA A 17 -9.05 -1.55 -3.95
N ILE A 18 -7.82 -2.01 -3.68
CA ILE A 18 -7.58 -3.22 -2.87
C ILE A 18 -7.96 -2.96 -1.41
N ILE A 19 -7.58 -1.83 -0.83
CA ILE A 19 -7.96 -1.45 0.54
C ILE A 19 -9.49 -1.40 0.66
N ASP A 20 -10.16 -0.72 -0.27
CA ASP A 20 -11.62 -0.57 -0.30
C ASP A 20 -12.31 -1.95 -0.38
N ALA A 21 -11.76 -2.88 -1.17
CA ALA A 21 -12.30 -4.25 -1.27
C ALA A 21 -12.11 -5.06 0.03
N ILE A 22 -10.99 -4.86 0.74
CA ILE A 22 -10.75 -5.49 2.05
C ILE A 22 -11.73 -4.93 3.08
N GLU A 23 -11.89 -3.60 3.14
CA GLU A 23 -12.81 -2.92 4.06
C GLU A 23 -14.28 -3.26 3.78
N ALA A 24 -14.64 -3.44 2.50
CA ALA A 24 -15.96 -3.92 2.08
C ALA A 24 -16.18 -5.42 2.35
N GLY A 25 -15.15 -6.17 2.77
CA GLY A 25 -15.24 -7.61 3.00
C GLY A 25 -15.39 -8.46 1.74
N THR A 26 -15.18 -7.88 0.55
CA THR A 26 -15.23 -8.60 -0.73
C THR A 26 -13.89 -9.27 -1.07
N LEU A 27 -12.84 -8.95 -0.31
CA LEU A 27 -11.50 -9.53 -0.45
C LEU A 27 -10.91 -9.93 0.91
N ASP A 28 -10.82 -11.25 1.17
CA ASP A 28 -10.25 -11.80 2.42
C ASP A 28 -8.71 -11.89 2.41
N VAL A 29 -8.07 -10.73 2.44
CA VAL A 29 -6.60 -10.60 2.49
C VAL A 29 -6.18 -9.50 3.47
N GLN A 30 -4.93 -9.56 3.93
CA GLN A 30 -4.34 -8.52 4.78
C GLN A 30 -3.15 -7.88 4.09
N ILE A 31 -3.21 -6.56 3.85
CA ILE A 31 -2.02 -5.80 3.46
C ILE A 31 -1.15 -5.62 4.72
N LYS A 32 0.08 -6.13 4.67
CA LYS A 32 1.05 -6.00 5.76
C LYS A 32 1.94 -4.79 5.64
N CYS A 33 2.22 -4.37 4.41
CA CYS A 33 2.99 -3.16 4.14
C CYS A 33 2.75 -2.67 2.71
N VAL A 34 3.03 -1.39 2.52
CA VAL A 34 3.12 -0.72 1.23
C VAL A 34 4.52 -0.15 1.11
N LEU A 35 5.17 -0.39 -0.03
CA LEU A 35 6.53 0.03 -0.30
C LEU A 35 6.59 0.92 -1.54
N SER A 36 7.46 1.92 -1.51
CA SER A 36 7.76 2.83 -2.61
C SER A 36 9.24 3.14 -2.66
N ASP A 37 9.80 3.22 -3.87
CA ASP A 37 11.12 3.76 -4.16
C ASP A 37 11.13 5.30 -4.34
N VAL A 38 9.94 5.90 -4.28
CA VAL A 38 9.72 7.35 -4.36
C VAL A 38 9.20 7.84 -3.00
N GLU A 39 9.98 8.70 -2.34
CA GLU A 39 9.74 9.17 -0.96
C GLU A 39 8.38 9.86 -0.78
N ASP A 40 7.97 10.65 -1.76
CA ASP A 40 6.75 11.46 -1.75
C ASP A 40 5.57 10.81 -2.51
N ALA A 41 5.68 9.51 -2.86
CA ALA A 41 4.62 8.81 -3.56
C ALA A 41 3.32 8.80 -2.74
N TYR A 42 2.23 9.28 -3.35
CA TYR A 42 0.93 9.39 -2.67
C TYR A 42 0.35 8.02 -2.22
N ILE A 43 0.82 6.91 -2.79
CA ILE A 43 0.50 5.56 -2.29
C ILE A 43 0.89 5.36 -0.82
N LEU A 44 2.00 5.96 -0.37
CA LEU A 44 2.44 5.88 1.03
C LEU A 44 1.46 6.63 1.95
N GLU A 45 0.94 7.79 1.51
CA GLU A 45 -0.08 8.52 2.25
C GLU A 45 -1.38 7.73 2.40
N ARG A 46 -1.79 7.01 1.34
CA ARG A 46 -2.96 6.11 1.40
C ARG A 46 -2.75 5.02 2.43
N ALA A 47 -1.59 4.36 2.41
CA ALA A 47 -1.26 3.32 3.38
C ALA A 47 -1.32 3.85 4.83
N ARG A 48 -0.73 5.01 5.10
CA ARG A 48 -0.77 5.66 6.42
C ARG A 48 -2.19 5.96 6.89
N LYS A 49 -3.06 6.49 6.01
CA LYS A 49 -4.47 6.80 6.32
C LYS A 49 -5.27 5.57 6.78
N HIS A 50 -4.94 4.39 6.25
CA HIS A 50 -5.60 3.13 6.61
C HIS A 50 -4.80 2.32 7.66
N ASN A 51 -3.86 2.96 8.37
CA ASN A 51 -3.01 2.33 9.39
C ASN A 51 -2.19 1.12 8.88
N ILE A 52 -1.81 1.15 7.60
CA ILE A 52 -0.95 0.15 6.99
C ILE A 52 0.50 0.67 7.02
N PRO A 53 1.48 -0.13 7.44
CA PRO A 53 2.89 0.25 7.37
C PRO A 53 3.30 0.73 5.98
N ALA A 54 3.80 1.96 5.89
CA ALA A 54 4.23 2.61 4.65
C ALA A 54 5.75 2.80 4.70
N ILE A 55 6.47 2.18 3.79
CA ILE A 55 7.93 2.09 3.81
C ILE A 55 8.48 2.71 2.52
N HIS A 56 9.23 3.80 2.66
CA HIS A 56 10.10 4.27 1.60
C HIS A 56 11.43 3.51 1.65
N PHE A 57 11.97 3.14 0.50
CA PHE A 57 13.31 2.58 0.38
C PHE A 57 14.06 3.24 -0.77
N ASP A 58 15.29 3.65 -0.52
CA ASP A 58 16.15 4.19 -1.57
C ASP A 58 16.79 3.02 -2.34
N CYS A 59 16.64 3.03 -3.66
CA CYS A 59 17.26 2.04 -4.56
C CYS A 59 18.63 2.46 -5.06
N ALA A 60 19.09 3.67 -4.72
CA ALA A 60 20.40 4.15 -5.13
C ALA A 60 21.52 3.31 -4.47
N PRO A 61 22.56 2.94 -5.25
CA PRO A 61 23.71 2.17 -4.75
C PRO A 61 24.65 2.96 -3.85
#